data_AF-D0KPA1-F1
#
_entry.id   AF-D0KPA1-F1
#
_cell.length_a   1.000
_cell.length_b   1.000
_cell.length_c   1.000
_cell.angle_alpha   90.00
_cell.angle_beta   90.00
_cell.angle_gamma   90.00
#
_symmetry.space_group_name_H-M   'P 1'
#
loop_
_entity.id
_entity.type
_entity.pdbx_description
1 polymer ?
#
loop_
_entity_poly.entity_id
_entity_poly.type
_entity_poly.pdbx_seq_one_letter_code
_entity_poly.pdbx_strand_id
1 'polypeptide(L)' 'MYPYLIGVSKNTYYFIVESERNPLESYLIRIVYDEKERVINYSCSCKGFAIRGKCKHISIARNKVKFINEKRV' A
#
# COMPACT_ATOMS: atom_id res chain seq x y z
N MET A 1 13.30 1.03 -1.98
CA MET A 1 12.03 1.77 -1.94
C MET A 1 11.14 1.18 -0.84
N TYR A 2 10.89 1.91 0.24
CA TYR A 2 10.22 1.39 1.44
C TYR A 2 8.84 2.05 1.61
N PRO A 3 7.73 1.29 1.79
CA PRO A 3 6.42 1.91 2.01
C PRO A 3 6.31 2.40 3.45
N TYR A 4 6.11 3.70 3.62
CA TYR A 4 5.89 4.36 4.91
C TYR A 4 4.40 4.34 5.24
N LEU A 5 4.03 3.79 6.39
CA LEU A 5 2.64 3.82 6.85
C LEU A 5 2.34 5.25 7.31
N ILE A 6 1.35 5.90 6.70
CA ILE A 6 0.98 7.28 7.02
C ILE A 6 -0.35 7.37 7.78
N GLY A 7 -1.17 6.33 7.73
CA GLY A 7 -2.44 6.33 8.42
C GLY A 7 -3.18 4.99 8.33
N VAL A 8 -4.00 4.74 9.34
CA VAL A 8 -4.94 3.62 9.38
C VAL A 8 -6.31 4.19 9.73
N SER A 9 -7.33 3.83 8.95
CA SER A 9 -8.71 4.26 9.19
C SER A 9 -9.64 3.07 9.01
N LYS A 10 -10.28 2.63 10.10
CA LYS A 10 -11.07 1.40 10.15
C LYS A 10 -10.27 0.24 9.54
N ASN A 11 -10.66 -0.22 8.34
CA ASN A 11 -10.03 -1.35 7.65
C ASN A 11 -9.15 -0.90 6.47
N THR A 12 -8.78 0.37 6.42
CA THR A 12 -7.97 0.94 5.34
C THR A 12 -6.60 1.35 5.84
N TYR A 13 -5.57 0.85 5.17
CA TYR A 13 -4.18 1.26 5.35
C TYR A 13 -3.76 2.22 4.24
N TYR A 14 -3.09 3.30 4.62
CA TYR A 14 -2.53 4.28 3.71
C TYR A 14 -1.00 4.27 3.82
N PHE A 15 -0.32 4.10 2.69
CA PHE A 15 1.13 4.15 2.61
C PHE A 15 1.59 5.19 1.61
N ILE A 16 2.73 5.80 1.88
CA ILE A 16 3.50 6.56 0.89
C ILE A 16 4.73 5.77 0.52
N VAL A 17 5.09 5.80 -0.76
CA VAL A 17 6.33 5.20 -1.24
C VAL A 17 7.01 6.13 -2.24
N GLU A 18 8.30 6.37 -2.05
CA GLU A 18 9.09 7.25 -2.93
C GLU A 18 9.23 6.65 -4.34
N SER A 19 9.36 7.48 -5.36
CA SER A 19 9.62 7.00 -6.72
C SER A 19 11.09 6.61 -6.89
N GLU A 20 11.33 5.42 -7.46
CA GLU A 20 12.70 4.96 -7.75
C GLU A 20 13.41 5.76 -8.84
N ARG A 21 12.66 6.49 -9.67
CA ARG A 21 13.21 7.26 -10.80
C ARG A 21 13.37 8.74 -10.50
N ASN A 22 12.52 9.29 -9.63
CA ASN A 22 12.51 10.71 -9.31
C ASN A 22 12.36 10.88 -7.79
N PRO A 23 13.40 11.29 -7.06
CA PRO A 23 13.35 11.41 -5.60
C PRO A 23 12.34 12.46 -5.09
N LEU A 24 11.89 13.39 -5.95
CA LEU A 24 10.86 14.37 -5.60
C LEU A 24 9.43 13.84 -5.78
N GLU A 25 9.28 12.66 -6.38
CA GLU A 25 7.97 12.03 -6.57
C GLU A 25 7.73 10.96 -5.51
N SER A 26 6.49 10.86 -5.07
CA SER A 26 6.01 9.82 -4.17
C SER A 26 4.63 9.35 -4.60
N TYR A 27 4.34 8.07 -4.31
CA TYR A 27 3.09 7.44 -4.65
C TYR A 27 2.31 7.08 -3.39
N LEU A 28 1.03 7.43 -3.37
CA LEU A 28 0.09 7.00 -2.36
C LEU A 28 -0.42 5.60 -2.70
N ILE A 29 -0.47 4.73 -1.70
CA ILE A 29 -1.03 3.39 -1.79
C ILE A 29 -2.15 3.31 -0.77
N ARG A 30 -3.32 2.84 -1.19
CA ARG A 30 -4.45 2.52 -0.32
C ARG A 30 -4.69 1.02 -0.39
N ILE A 31 -4.80 0.37 0.77
CA ILE A 31 -5.17 -1.05 0.84
C ILE A 31 -6.35 -1.16 1.81
N VAL A 32 -7.43 -1.75 1.34
CA VAL A 32 -8.67 -1.95 2.10
C VAL A 32 -8.82 -3.44 2.39
N TYR A 33 -9.10 -3.74 3.65
CA TYR A 33 -9.33 -5.07 4.16
C TYR A 33 -10.80 -5.24 4.59
N ASP A 34 -11.28 -6.47 4.61
CA ASP A 34 -12.51 -6.83 5.33
C ASP A 34 -12.23 -7.12 6.82
N GLU A 35 -13.28 -7.48 7.55
CA GLU A 35 -13.20 -7.85 8.97
C GLU A 35 -12.43 -9.16 9.21
N LYS A 36 -12.22 -9.97 8.16
CA LYS A 36 -11.46 -11.22 8.19
C LYS A 36 -10.02 -11.03 7.69
N GLU A 37 -9.55 -9.78 7.66
CA GLU A 37 -8.23 -9.38 7.18
C GLU A 37 -7.91 -9.83 5.74
N ARG A 38 -8.93 -9.97 4.89
CA ARG A 38 -8.76 -10.22 3.46
C ARG A 38 -8.72 -8.91 2.70
N VAL A 39 -7.79 -8.79 1.76
CA VAL A 39 -7.71 -7.61 0.88
C VAL A 39 -8.91 -7.61 -0.06
N ILE A 40 -9.77 -6.59 0.06
CA ILE A 40 -10.96 -6.41 -0.80
C ILE A 40 -10.73 -5.39 -1.90
N ASN A 41 -9.85 -4.41 -1.67
CA ASN A 41 -9.53 -3.38 -2.65
C ASN A 41 -8.14 -2.81 -2.40
N TYR A 42 -7.49 -2.35 -3.46
CA TYR A 42 -6.24 -1.62 -3.37
C TYR A 42 -6.12 -0.64 -4.53
N SER A 43 -5.43 0.48 -4.30
CA SER A 43 -5.06 1.43 -5.33
C SER A 43 -3.67 1.99 -5.10
N CYS A 44 -3.03 2.43 -6.19
CA CYS A 44 -1.75 3.13 -6.13
C CYS A 44 -1.76 4.29 -7.11
N SER A 45 -1.24 5.46 -6.70
CA SER A 45 -1.19 6.64 -7.57
C SER A 45 -0.09 6.59 -8.64
N CYS A 46 0.67 5.50 -8.74
CA CYS A 46 1.73 5.39 -9.75
C CYS A 46 1.15 5.14 -11.15
N LYS A 47 1.80 5.69 -12.19
CA LYS A 47 1.40 5.52 -13.59
C LYS A 47 1.28 4.05 -14.00
N GLY A 48 2.18 3.20 -13.49
CA GLY A 48 2.16 1.77 -13.77
C GLY A 48 0.88 1.07 -13.30
N PHE A 49 0.31 1.50 -12.16
CA PHE A 49 -0.96 0.98 -11.67
C PHE A 49 -2.13 1.44 -12.55
N ALA A 50 -2.16 2.72 -12.93
CA ALA A 50 -3.21 3.25 -13.82
C ALA A 50 -3.27 2.49 -15.16
N ILE A 51 -2.12 2.05 -15.70
CA ILE A 51 -2.05 1.35 -16.99
C ILE A 51 -2.39 -0.15 -16.85
N ARG A 52 -1.92 -0.82 -15.79
CA ARG A 52 -1.94 -2.29 -15.69
C ARG A 52 -2.89 -2.86 -14.64
N GLY A 53 -3.49 -2.00 -13.80
CA GLY A 53 -4.24 -2.42 -12.61
C GLY A 53 -3.40 -3.10 -11.53
N LYS A 54 -2.07 -3.19 -11.71
CA LYS A 54 -1.13 -3.80 -10.77
C LYS A 54 0.22 -3.10 -10.79
N CYS A 55 0.86 -3.01 -9.63
CA CYS A 55 2.22 -2.49 -9.51
C CYS A 55 2.96 -3.15 -8.34
N LYS A 56 4.30 -3.11 -8.38
CA LYS A 56 5.14 -3.69 -7.32
C LYS A 56 4.93 -3.01 -5.95
N HIS A 57 4.54 -1.73 -5.94
CA HIS A 57 4.33 -0.95 -4.71
C HIS A 57 3.24 -1.58 -3.84
N ILE A 58 2.16 -2.05 -4.46
CA ILE A 58 1.06 -2.73 -3.76
C ILE A 58 1.56 -4.02 -3.12
N SER A 59 2.33 -4.84 -3.84
CA SER A 59 2.86 -6.09 -3.28
C SER A 59 3.74 -5.84 -2.05
N ILE A 60 4.60 -4.82 -2.09
CA ILE A 60 5.47 -4.47 -0.97
C ILE A 60 4.63 -3.95 0.21
N ALA A 61 3.67 -3.06 -0.04
CA ALA A 61 2.79 -2.52 0.99
C ALA A 61 1.89 -3.61 1.62
N ARG A 62 1.37 -4.56 0.84
CA ARG A 62 0.58 -5.70 1.34
C ARG A 62 1.39 -6.58 2.29
N ASN A 63 2.65 -6.86 1.96
CA ASN A 63 3.52 -7.61 2.86
C ASN A 63 3.74 -6.86 4.17
N LYS A 64 3.92 -5.54 4.11
CA LYS A 64 4.06 -4.72 5.33
C LYS A 64 2.81 -4.73 6.20
N VAL A 65 1.60 -4.70 5.62
CA VAL A 65 0.37 -4.83 6.40
C VAL A 65 0.30 -6.18 7.11
N LYS A 66 0.65 -7.28 6.44
CA LYS A 66 0.69 -8.61 7.08
C LYS A 66 1.56 -8.62 8.34
N PHE A 67 2.78 -8.08 8.24
CA PHE A 67 3.67 -7.95 9.39
C PHE A 67 3.11 -7.05 10.50
N ILE A 68 2.38 -5.98 10.15
CA ILE A 68 1.75 -5.10 11.15
C ILE A 68 0.63 -5.84 11.90
N ASN A 69 -0.19 -6.60 11.18
CA ASN A 69 -1.28 -7.39 11.78
C ASN A 69 -0.73 -8.52 12.66
N GLU A 70 0.30 -9.25 12.22
CA GLU A 70 0.95 -10.31 13.01
C GLU A 70 1.50 -9.80 14.35
N LYS A 71 1.99 -8.55 14.40
CA LYS A 71 2.46 -7.93 15.66
C LYS A 71 1.36 -7.44 16.59
N ARG A 72 0.11 -7.37 16.12
CA ARG A 72 -1.04 -6.95 16.93
C ARG A 72 -1.74 -8.13 17.63
N VAL A 73 -1.42 -9.36 17.22
CA VAL A 73 -1.87 -10.62 17.85
C VAL A 73 -0.87 -11.01 18.93
#